data_AF-A0A3D1TRY1-F1
#
_entry.id   AF-A0A3D1TRY1-F1
#
_cell.length_a   1.000
_cell.length_b   1.000
_cell.length_c   1.000
_cell.angle_alpha   90.00
_cell.angle_beta   90.00
_cell.angle_gamma   90.00
#
_symmetry.space_group_name_H-M   'P 1'
#
loop_
_entity.id
_entity.type
_entity.pdbx_description
1 polymer ?
#
loop_
_entity_poly.entity_id
_entity_poly.type
_entity_poly.pdbx_seq_one_letter_code
_entity_poly.pdbx_strand_id
1 'polypeptide(L)'
;MVADGRQVLWQLNELDRVLDYLERMNLRDQTKVPITVIEILQASGLTDTIGLAPMALIPRVLDRQKFLRRQLSSARRAAAS
;
A
#
# COMPACT_ATOMS: atom_id res chain seq x y z
N MET A 1 7.20 -8.18 20.48
CA MET A 1 6.45 -8.36 19.21
C MET A 1 5.36 -7.31 18.94
N VAL A 2 5.14 -6.28 19.80
CA VAL A 2 4.07 -5.27 19.62
C VAL A 2 4.43 -4.15 18.61
N ALA A 3 5.73 -3.95 18.32
CA ALA A 3 6.18 -2.94 17.37
C ALA A 3 5.78 -3.25 15.92
N ASP A 4 5.78 -4.54 15.55
CA ASP A 4 5.58 -5.01 14.17
C ASP A 4 4.13 -4.83 13.70
N GLY A 5 3.15 -5.19 14.55
CA GLY A 5 1.73 -5.06 14.21
C GLY A 5 1.26 -3.61 14.04
N ARG A 6 1.79 -2.67 14.83
CA ARG A 6 1.47 -1.24 14.71
C ARG A 6 2.02 -0.64 13.41
N GLN A 7 3.23 -1.04 13.03
CA GLN A 7 3.84 -0.60 11.77
C GLN A 7 3.06 -1.13 10.56
N VAL A 8 2.65 -2.40 10.57
CA VAL A 8 1.83 -2.99 9.51
C VAL A 8 0.46 -2.32 9.38
N LEU A 9 -0.19 -2.00 10.51
CA LEU A 9 -1.46 -1.27 10.50
C LEU A 9 -1.32 0.14 9.95
N TRP A 10 -0.25 0.85 10.30
CA TRP A 10 0.05 2.16 9.75
C TRP A 10 0.25 2.10 8.23
N GLN A 11 1.04 1.14 7.74
CA GLN A 11 1.24 0.93 6.30
C GLN A 11 -0.07 0.61 5.58
N LEU A 12 -0.95 -0.20 6.17
CA LEU A 12 -2.26 -0.51 5.58
C LEU A 12 -3.12 0.75 5.41
N ASN A 13 -3.18 1.62 6.41
CA ASN A 13 -3.93 2.87 6.35
C ASN A 13 -3.36 3.84 5.29
N GLU A 14 -2.04 3.96 5.21
CA GLU A 14 -1.40 4.77 4.16
C GLU A 14 -1.69 4.21 2.76
N LEU A 15 -1.66 2.88 2.60
CA LEU A 15 -2.02 2.24 1.33
C LEU A 15 -3.51 2.41 0.97
N ASP A 16 -4.42 2.42 1.95
CA ASP A 16 -5.84 2.69 1.70
C ASP A 16 -6.05 4.14 1.18
N ARG A 17 -5.33 5.11 1.75
CA ARG A 17 -5.36 6.51 1.29
C ARG A 17 -4.78 6.67 -0.11
N VAL A 18 -3.66 5.99 -0.39
CA VAL A 18 -3.05 6.00 -1.72
C VAL A 18 -3.98 5.36 -2.75
N LEU A 19 -4.65 4.26 -2.40
CA LEU A 19 -5.59 3.60 -3.29
C LEU A 19 -6.74 4.54 -3.70
N ASP A 20 -7.42 5.15 -2.72
CA ASP A 20 -8.50 6.13 -2.99
C ASP A 20 -8.00 7.30 -3.87
N TYR A 21 -6.78 7.78 -3.60
CA TYR A 21 -6.19 8.84 -4.42
C TYR A 21 -5.94 8.38 -5.87
N LEU A 22 -5.34 7.21 -6.08
CA LEU A 22 -5.07 6.65 -7.41
C LEU A 22 -6.36 6.36 -8.18
N GLU A 23 -7.41 5.89 -7.51
CA GLU A 23 -8.73 5.67 -8.11
C GLU A 23 -9.35 6.99 -8.58
N ARG A 24 -9.31 8.04 -7.75
CA ARG A 24 -9.78 9.39 -8.14
C ARG A 24 -8.99 9.98 -9.29
N MET A 25 -7.69 9.74 -9.35
CA MET A 25 -6.85 10.14 -10.48
C MET A 25 -7.26 9.40 -11.76
N ASN A 26 -7.44 8.09 -11.67
CA ASN A 26 -7.83 7.25 -12.79
C ASN A 26 -9.20 7.66 -13.36
N LEU A 27 -10.16 8.00 -12.49
CA LEU A 27 -11.48 8.53 -12.89
C LEU A 27 -11.41 9.90 -13.59
N ARG A 28 -10.30 10.63 -13.44
CA ARG A 28 -10.07 11.95 -14.04
C ARG A 28 -9.05 11.91 -15.19
N ASP A 29 -8.71 10.72 -15.68
CA ASP A 29 -7.68 10.48 -16.71
C ASP A 29 -6.33 11.14 -16.39
N GLN A 30 -6.01 11.30 -15.10
CA GLN A 30 -4.73 11.86 -14.67
C GLN A 30 -3.66 10.77 -14.69
N THR A 31 -2.63 10.96 -15.50
CA THR A 31 -1.55 9.96 -15.67
C THR A 31 -0.33 10.23 -14.81
N LYS A 32 -0.13 11.47 -14.35
CA LYS A 32 1.06 11.88 -13.60
C LYS A 32 0.85 11.74 -12.10
N VAL A 33 1.39 10.67 -11.54
CA VAL A 33 1.35 10.38 -10.10
C VAL A 33 2.27 11.35 -9.34
N PRO A 34 1.80 12.01 -8.27
CA PRO A 34 2.63 12.89 -7.45
C PRO A 34 3.78 12.14 -6.77
N ILE A 35 4.91 12.84 -6.59
CA ILE A 35 6.10 12.24 -5.97
C ILE A 35 5.85 11.75 -4.54
N THR A 36 5.03 12.45 -3.76
CA THR A 36 4.66 12.04 -2.40
C THR A 36 3.95 10.68 -2.38
N VAL A 37 3.11 10.40 -3.38
CA VAL A 37 2.44 9.09 -3.49
C VAL A 37 3.46 8.01 -3.83
N ILE A 38 4.40 8.30 -4.73
CA ILE A 38 5.51 7.39 -5.06
C ILE A 38 6.37 7.09 -3.82
N GLU A 39 6.72 8.09 -3.03
CA GLU A 39 7.50 7.92 -1.80
C GLU A 39 6.79 7.01 -0.79
N ILE A 40 5.48 7.19 -0.59
CA ILE A 40 4.67 6.32 0.29
C ILE A 40 4.67 4.87 -0.22
N LEU A 41 4.51 4.68 -1.52
CA LEU A 41 4.54 3.35 -2.14
C LEU A 41 5.90 2.67 -1.96
N GLN A 42 6.99 3.41 -2.19
CA GLN A 42 8.36 2.91 -2.00
C GLN A 42 8.65 2.57 -0.53
N ALA A 43 8.25 3.44 0.42
CA ALA A 43 8.35 3.17 1.85
C ALA A 43 7.52 1.95 2.29
N SER A 44 6.46 1.63 1.55
CA SER A 44 5.63 0.45 1.75
C SER A 44 6.20 -0.82 1.08
N GLY A 45 7.32 -0.72 0.35
CA GLY A 45 8.00 -1.84 -0.31
C GLY A 45 7.68 -2.00 -1.80
N LEU A 46 7.08 -1.01 -2.44
CA LEU A 46 6.82 -0.97 -3.89
C LEU A 46 7.85 -0.06 -4.58
N THR A 47 9.05 -0.58 -4.82
CA THR A 47 10.22 0.18 -5.30
C THR A 47 10.13 0.62 -6.76
N ASP A 48 9.47 -0.18 -7.60
CA ASP A 48 9.40 0.03 -9.06
C ASP A 48 8.13 0.78 -9.48
N THR A 49 7.86 1.92 -8.85
CA THR A 49 6.62 2.70 -9.01
C THR A 49 6.78 3.98 -9.82
N ILE A 50 8.02 4.45 -10.02
CA ILE A 50 8.33 5.66 -10.77
C ILE A 50 7.89 5.51 -12.23
N GLY A 51 7.21 6.52 -12.75
CA GLY A 51 6.77 6.57 -14.15
C GLY A 51 5.56 5.70 -14.47
N LEU A 52 4.99 4.97 -13.51
CA LEU A 52 3.78 4.18 -13.71
C LEU A 52 2.53 5.04 -13.60
N ALA A 53 1.57 4.77 -14.49
CA ALA A 53 0.25 5.36 -14.44
C ALA A 53 -0.58 4.77 -13.28
N PRO A 54 -1.61 5.49 -12.77
CA PRO A 54 -2.45 5.00 -11.68
C PRO A 54 -3.04 3.61 -11.91
N MET A 55 -3.52 3.30 -13.12
CA MET A 55 -4.08 1.98 -13.46
C MET A 55 -3.09 0.82 -13.28
N ALA A 56 -1.79 1.07 -13.44
CA ALA A 56 -0.75 0.06 -13.22
C ALA A 56 -0.38 -0.07 -11.73
N LEU A 57 -0.58 1.00 -10.95
CA LEU A 57 -0.26 1.04 -9.52
C LEU A 57 -1.38 0.46 -8.66
N ILE A 58 -2.65 0.70 -8.99
CA ILE A 58 -3.83 0.19 -8.26
C ILE A 58 -3.73 -1.31 -7.94
N PRO A 59 -3.53 -2.22 -8.92
CA PRO A 59 -3.45 -3.65 -8.62
C PRO A 59 -2.25 -4.00 -7.71
N ARG A 60 -1.12 -3.30 -7.86
CA ARG A 60 0.08 -3.50 -7.02
C ARG A 60 -0.16 -3.08 -5.57
N VAL A 61 -0.87 -1.97 -5.36
CA VAL A 61 -1.28 -1.51 -4.03
C VAL A 61 -2.19 -2.53 -3.36
N LEU A 62 -3.21 -3.01 -4.07
CA LEU A 62 -4.12 -4.04 -3.57
C LEU A 62 -3.40 -5.33 -3.17
N ASP A 63 -2.46 -5.79 -3.98
CA ASP A 63 -1.68 -7.00 -3.66
C ASP A 63 -0.77 -6.80 -2.45
N ARG A 64 -0.17 -5.61 -2.32
CA ARG A 64 0.61 -5.27 -1.12
C ARG A 64 -0.26 -5.24 0.14
N GLN A 65 -1.47 -4.69 0.07
CA GLN A 65 -2.41 -4.71 1.18
C GLN A 65 -2.82 -6.13 1.57
N LYS A 66 -3.11 -7.01 0.59
CA LYS A 66 -3.40 -8.43 0.85
C LYS A 66 -2.24 -9.10 1.57
N PHE A 67 -1.00 -8.84 1.13
CA PHE A 67 0.19 -9.38 1.76
C PHE A 67 0.33 -8.93 3.22
N LEU A 68 0.22 -7.63 3.49
CA LEU A 68 0.30 -7.08 4.86
C LEU A 68 -0.79 -7.62 5.78
N ARG A 69 -2.04 -7.76 5.30
CA ARG A 69 -3.15 -8.37 6.05
C ARG A 69 -2.87 -9.84 6.39
N ARG A 70 -2.25 -10.61 5.47
CA ARG A 70 -1.82 -11.99 5.73
C ARG A 70 -0.72 -12.06 6.78
N GLN A 71 0.27 -11.19 6.70
CA GLN A 71 1.33 -11.10 7.72
C GLN A 71 0.76 -10.82 9.11
N LEU A 72 -0.12 -9.83 9.23
CA LEU A 72 -0.76 -9.49 10.50
C LEU A 72 -1.57 -10.67 11.06
N SER A 73 -2.32 -11.35 10.20
CA SER A 73 -3.10 -12.54 10.58
C SER A 73 -2.22 -13.69 11.06
N SER A 74 -1.07 -13.90 10.40
CA SER A 74 -0.10 -14.94 10.77
C SER A 74 0.57 -14.64 12.11
N ALA A 75 1.03 -13.39 12.31
CA ALA A 75 1.62 -12.95 13.57
C ALA A 75 0.63 -13.09 14.74
N ARG A 76 -0.65 -12.75 14.51
CA ARG A 76 -1.70 -12.92 15.53
C ARG A 76 -1.91 -14.38 15.93
N ARG A 77 -1.89 -15.31 14.97
CA ARG A 77 -2.01 -16.75 15.27
C ARG A 77 -0.81 -17.27 16.05
N ALA A 78 0.40 -16.88 15.65
CA ALA A 78 1.62 -17.28 16.34
C ALA A 78 1.69 -16.77 17.78
N ALA A 79 1.11 -15.59 18.07
CA ALA A 79 1.04 -15.05 19.43
C ALA A 79 -0.07 -15.66 20.31
N ALA A 80 -0.99 -16.43 19.72
CA ALA A 80 -2.10 -17.08 20.42
C ALA A 80 -1.91 -18.61 20.58
N SER A 81 -0.81 -19.14 20.04
CA SER A 81 -0.37 -20.54 20.18
C SER A 81 0.71 -20.62 21.24
#